data_AF-A0A316MF06-F1
#
_entry.id   AF-A0A316MF06-F1
#
_cell.length_a   1.000
_cell.length_b   1.000
_cell.length_c   1.000
_cell.angle_alpha   90.00
_cell.angle_beta   90.00
_cell.angle_gamma   90.00
#
_symmetry.space_group_name_H-M   'P 1'
#
loop_
_entity.id
_entity.type
_entity.pdbx_description
1 polymer ?
#
loop_
_entity_poly.entity_id
_entity_poly.type
_entity_poly.pdbx_seq_one_letter_code
_entity_poly.pdbx_strand_id
1 'polypeptide(L)' 'MAKKHYYGKIEFYSITGKVMETIYYETEEAYRKEIMDSYEIGRPINPQKLPKNHFIENEFEDEMEM' A
#
# COMPACT_ATOMS: atom_id res chain seq x y z
N MET A 1 14.85 10.02 -11.34
CA MET A 1 13.70 9.61 -10.53
C MET A 1 12.83 8.66 -11.33
N ALA A 2 12.88 7.36 -11.00
CA ALA A 2 12.04 6.36 -11.67
C ALA A 2 10.60 6.48 -11.15
N LYS A 3 9.64 6.71 -12.06
CA LYS A 3 8.21 6.68 -11.70
C LYS A 3 7.80 5.22 -11.50
N LYS A 4 7.51 4.83 -10.26
CA LYS A 4 6.94 3.50 -9.98
C LYS A 4 5.43 3.53 -10.21
N HIS A 5 4.94 2.51 -10.93
CA HIS A 5 3.51 2.32 -11.18
C HIS A 5 2.96 1.34 -10.16
N TYR A 6 1.92 1.75 -9.44
CA TYR A 6 1.27 0.92 -8.43
C TYR A 6 -0.16 0.62 -8.86
N TYR A 7 -0.58 -0.64 -8.70
CA TYR A 7 -1.96 -1.07 -8.95
C TYR A 7 -2.92 -0.53 -7.89
N GLY A 8 -2.50 -0.53 -6.62
CA GLY A 8 -3.33 -0.15 -5.50
C GLY A 8 -2.51 0.12 -4.24
N LYS A 9 -3.16 0.69 -3.23
CA LYS A 9 -2.61 0.85 -1.88
C LYS A 9 -3.55 0.26 -0.84
N ILE A 10 -3.01 -0.18 0.28
CA ILE A 10 -3.79 -0.66 1.42
C ILE A 10 -3.35 0.13 2.65
N GLU A 11 -4.31 0.77 3.30
CA GLU A 11 -4.12 1.41 4.60
C GLU A 11 -4.47 0.40 5.70
N PHE A 12 -3.56 0.17 6.63
CA PHE A 12 -3.75 -0.72 7.77
C PHE A 12 -4.04 0.10 9.02
N TYR A 13 -5.13 -0.23 9.70
CA TYR A 13 -5.56 0.50 10.89
C TYR A 13 -5.13 -0.20 12.17
N SER A 14 -4.94 0.59 13.22
CA SER A 14 -4.96 0.11 14.59
C SER A 14 -6.37 -0.29 14.99
N ILE A 15 -6.50 -0.99 16.12
CA ILE A 15 -7.79 -1.26 16.78
C ILE A 15 -8.56 0.03 17.15
N THR A 16 -7.87 1.18 17.21
CA THR A 16 -8.47 2.49 17.50
C THR A 16 -8.84 3.28 16.25
N GLY A 17 -8.71 2.68 15.05
CA GLY A 17 -9.07 3.30 13.77
C GLY A 17 -8.04 4.28 13.22
N LYS A 18 -6.81 4.31 13.76
CA LYS A 18 -5.73 5.16 13.24
C LYS A 18 -4.96 4.41 12.15
N VAL A 19 -4.61 5.10 11.06
CA VAL A 19 -3.71 4.52 10.04
C VAL A 19 -2.33 4.32 10.66
N MET A 20 -1.87 3.07 10.68
CA MET A 20 -0.54 2.69 11.18
C MET A 20 0.46 2.58 10.04
N GLU A 21 0.01 2.05 8.90
CA GLU A 21 0.87 1.75 7.77
C GLU A 21 0.07 1.91 6.47
N THR A 22 0.76 2.33 5.40
CA THR A 22 0.21 2.33 4.03
C THR A 22 1.19 1.61 3.12
N ILE A 23 0.75 0.52 2.52
CA ILE A 23 1.58 -0.26 1.59
C ILE A 23 1.05 -0.09 0.17
N TYR A 24 1.96 0.15 -0.77
CA TYR A 24 1.68 0.27 -2.19
C TYR A 24 2.08 -1.01 -2.92
N TYR A 25 1.16 -1.53 -3.75
CA TYR A 25 1.31 -2.81 -4.44
C TYR A 25 1.43 -2.57 -5.95
N GLU A 26 2.51 -3.08 -6.55
CA GLU A 26 2.77 -2.94 -7.99
C GLU A 26 1.85 -3.83 -8.83
N THR A 27 1.48 -5.01 -8.31
CA THR A 27 0.67 -6.00 -9.04
C THR A 27 -0.70 -6.21 -8.40
N GLU A 28 -1.69 -6.55 -9.25
CA GLU A 28 -3.04 -6.92 -8.82
C GLU A 28 -3.04 -8.17 -7.93
N GLU A 29 -2.18 -9.14 -8.24
CA GLU A 29 -2.09 -10.40 -7.51
C GLU A 29 -1.65 -10.18 -6.06
N ALA A 30 -0.55 -9.45 -5.84
CA ALA A 30 -0.07 -9.16 -4.49
C ALA A 30 -1.08 -8.33 -3.69
N TYR A 31 -1.67 -7.32 -4.34
CA TYR A 31 -2.72 -6.50 -3.74
C TYR A 31 -3.93 -7.32 -3.28
N ARG A 32 -4.45 -8.21 -4.14
CA ARG A 32 -5.60 -9.05 -3.80
C ARG A 32 -5.26 -10.09 -2.73
N LYS A 33 -4.06 -10.65 -2.78
CA LYS A 33 -3.59 -11.61 -1.78
C LYS A 33 -3.58 -11.00 -0.39
N GLU A 34 -2.99 -9.82 -0.22
CA GLU A 34 -2.97 -9.12 1.07
C GLU A 34 -4.38 -8.86 1.61
N ILE A 35 -5.31 -8.45 0.74
CA ILE A 35 -6.70 -8.21 1.14
C ILE A 35 -7.33 -9.48 1.72
N MET A 36 -7.12 -10.62 1.04
CA MET A 36 -7.64 -11.91 1.51
C MET A 36 -6.99 -12.32 2.84
N ASP A 37 -5.67 -12.27 2.92
CA ASP A 37 -4.90 -12.65 4.11
C ASP A 37 -5.31 -11.76 5.31
N SER A 38 -5.48 -10.46 5.08
CA SER A 38 -5.93 -9.51 6.11
C SER A 38 -7.36 -9.78 6.60
N TYR A 39 -8.29 -10.11 5.70
CA TYR A 39 -9.65 -10.47 6.10
C TYR A 39 -9.72 -11.82 6.83
N GLU A 40 -8.89 -12.79 6.46
CA GLU A 40 -8.80 -14.08 7.14
C GLU A 40 -8.43 -13.93 8.62
N ILE A 41 -7.51 -13.03 8.93
CA ILE A 41 -7.08 -12.75 10.31
C ILE A 41 -7.88 -11.62 10.99
N GLY A 42 -8.86 -11.03 10.31
CA GLY A 42 -9.67 -9.92 10.83
C GLY A 42 -8.90 -8.59 11.02
N ARG A 43 -7.81 -8.37 10.27
CA ARG A 43 -7.03 -7.12 10.32
C ARG A 43 -7.84 -5.99 9.67
N PRO A 44 -8.05 -4.85 10.35
CA PRO A 44 -8.79 -3.74 9.78
C PRO A 44 -7.94 -3.04 8.71
N ILE A 45 -8.45 -3.05 7.47
CA ILE A 45 -7.78 -2.48 6.29
C ILE A 45 -8.74 -1.65 5.43
N ASN A 46 -8.18 -0.71 4.66
CA ASN A 46 -8.91 0.06 3.64
C ASN A 46 -8.16 -0.03 2.29
N PRO A 47 -8.53 -1.01 1.45
CA PRO A 47 -7.92 -1.20 0.15
C PRO A 47 -8.45 -0.17 -0.87
N GLN A 48 -7.54 0.55 -1.55
CA GLN A 48 -7.86 1.53 -2.58
C GLN A 48 -7.10 1.22 -3.88
N LYS A 49 -7.86 1.05 -4.97
CA LYS A 49 -7.27 0.91 -6.31
C LYS A 49 -6.79 2.26 -6.82
N LEU A 50 -5.56 2.31 -7.32
CA LEU A 50 -5.00 3.54 -7.85
C LEU A 50 -5.37 3.69 -9.33
N PRO A 51 -5.65 4.91 -9.80
CA PRO A 51 -5.87 5.14 -11.22
C PRO A 51 -4.58 4.84 -12.00
N LYS A 52 -4.70 4.39 -13.25
CA LYS A 52 -3.55 4.03 -14.10
C LYS A 52 -2.53 5.16 -14.30
N ASN A 53 -2.90 6.40 -14.00
CA ASN A 53 -2.02 7.57 -14.11
C ASN A 53 -1.56 8.10 -12.74
N HIS A 54 -1.74 7.31 -11.67
CA HIS A 54 -1.23 7.66 -10.35
C HIS A 54 0.25 7.31 -10.29
N PHE A 55 1.07 8.35 -10.19
CA PHE A 55 2.50 8.22 -9.96
C PHE A 55 2.76 8.73 -8.56
N ILE A 56 3.44 7.91 -7.78
CA ILE A 56 3.96 8.34 -6.49
C ILE A 56 5.39 8.74 -6.77
N GLU A 57 5.69 10.01 -6.56
CA GLU A 57 7.07 10.47 -6.54
C GLU A 57 7.74 9.76 -5.37
N ASN A 58 8.75 8.95 -5.69
CA ASN A 58 9.44 8.12 -4.73
C ASN A 58 10.29 9.07 -3.85
N GLU A 59 9.69 9.72 -2.85
CA GLU A 59 10.42 10.57 -1.89
C GLU A 59 11.27 9.74 -0.91
N PHE A 60 11.26 8.40 -1.03
CA PHE A 60 11.96 7.47 -0.14
C PHE A 60 13.36 7.06 -0.60
N GLU A 61 13.98 7.76 -1.57
CA GLU A 61 15.33 7.39 -2.05
C GLU A 61 16.50 8.02 -1.26
N ASP A 62 16.26 8.84 -0.22
CA ASP A 62 17.34 9.54 0.51
C ASP A 62 17.33 9.35 2.05
N GLU A 63 17.09 8.14 2.57
CA GLU A 63 17.50 7.79 3.96
C GLU A 63 18.20 6.42 4.06
N MET A 64 19.09 6.12 3.11
CA MET A 64 20.15 5.13 3.30
C MET A 64 21.49 5.70 2.84
N GLU A 65 22.02 6.70 3.56
CA GLU A 65 23.46 6.93 3.64
C GLU A 65 23.80 7.86 4.82
N MET A 66 24.03 7.27 6.00
CA MET A 66 25.20 7.49 6.89
C MET A 66 25.06 6.70 8.20
#